data_AF-A0A8T7EP58-F1
#
_entry.id   AF-A0A8T7EP58-F1
#
_cell.length_a   1.000
_cell.length_b   1.000
_cell.length_c   1.000
_cell.angle_alpha   90.00
_cell.angle_beta   90.00
_cell.angle_gamma   90.00
#
_symmetry.space_group_name_H-M   'P 1'
#
loop_
_entity.id
_entity.type
_entity.pdbx_description
1 polymer ?
#
loop_
_entity_poly.entity_id
_entity_poly.type
_entity_poly.pdbx_seq_one_letter_code
_entity_poly.pdbx_strand_id
1 'polypeptide(L)'
;MRYFGFLARFVIVPLAVLRVLLWWDRRRGRTMPAELTHWPEEKALLAHAVVAVAYTTIWDNYLVASKIWGYDRNLVAGIRLGWVPAEEYAFFVLQPLLTGSLLQVMARRIEADPPTGNAMRVERAAVTAGLGGAWALSLFGLARVAHASVT
;
A
#
# COMPACT_ATOMS: atom_id res chain seq x y z
N MET A 1 25.03 0.29 -3.94
CA MET A 1 24.45 -0.61 -2.92
C MET A 1 23.51 -1.57 -3.63
N ARG A 2 23.55 -2.87 -3.35
CA ARG A 2 22.60 -3.84 -3.92
C ARG A 2 21.20 -3.64 -3.33
N TYR A 3 20.18 -4.11 -4.04
CA TYR A 3 18.78 -3.90 -3.64
C TYR A 3 18.47 -4.48 -2.27
N PHE A 4 18.96 -5.67 -1.92
CA PHE A 4 18.84 -6.19 -0.54
C PHE A 4 19.45 -5.26 0.52
N GLY A 5 20.57 -4.61 0.22
CA GLY A 5 21.19 -3.63 1.12
C GLY A 5 20.31 -2.39 1.33
N PHE A 6 19.60 -1.98 0.28
CA PHE A 6 18.58 -0.93 0.38
C PHE A 6 17.45 -1.33 1.30
N LEU A 7 16.85 -2.51 1.06
CA LEU A 7 15.75 -3.01 1.88
C LEU A 7 16.17 -3.14 3.35
N ALA A 8 17.36 -3.68 3.62
CA ALA A 8 17.88 -3.82 4.97
C ALA A 8 17.98 -2.46 5.68
N ARG A 9 18.62 -1.47 5.05
CA ARG A 9 18.90 -0.18 5.71
C ARG A 9 17.70 0.75 5.79
N PHE A 10 16.89 0.81 4.74
CA PHE A 10 15.85 1.84 4.58
C PHE A 10 14.44 1.33 4.83
N VAL A 11 14.24 0.00 4.89
CA VAL A 11 12.91 -0.57 5.13
C VAL A 11 12.90 -1.38 6.43
N ILE A 12 13.80 -2.35 6.58
CA ILE A 12 13.83 -3.24 7.75
C ILE A 12 14.19 -2.48 9.02
N VAL A 13 15.22 -1.62 8.99
CA VAL A 13 15.61 -0.84 10.19
C VAL A 13 14.48 0.08 10.66
N PRO A 14 13.88 0.96 9.81
CA PRO A 14 12.73 1.77 10.23
C PRO A 14 11.53 0.93 10.67
N LEU A 15 11.23 -0.17 9.97
CA LEU A 15 10.15 -1.09 10.36
C LEU A 15 10.41 -1.64 11.77
N ALA A 16 11.60 -2.15 12.06
CA ALA A 16 11.96 -2.67 13.37
C ALA A 16 11.79 -1.61 14.46
N VAL A 17 12.22 -0.37 14.22
CA VAL A 17 12.02 0.76 15.14
C VAL A 17 10.52 0.98 15.40
N LEU A 18 9.68 1.03 14.37
CA LEU A 18 8.24 1.20 14.55
C LEU A 18 7.61 0.02 15.30
N ARG A 19 8.03 -1.22 15.03
CA ARG A 19 7.54 -2.41 15.74
C ARG A 19 7.92 -2.38 17.22
N VAL A 20 9.13 -1.92 17.55
CA VAL A 20 9.58 -1.69 18.95
C VAL A 20 8.75 -0.59 19.61
N LEU A 21 8.47 0.51 18.91
CA LEU A 21 7.62 1.59 19.42
C LEU A 21 6.19 1.11 19.68
N LEU A 22 5.61 0.32 18.79
CA LEU A 22 4.27 -0.27 18.97
C LEU A 22 4.23 -1.24 20.15
N TRP A 23 5.27 -2.07 20.31
CA TRP A 23 5.40 -2.94 21.46
C TRP A 23 5.50 -2.14 22.76
N TRP A 24 6.26 -1.05 22.77
CA TRP A 24 6.37 -0.13 23.90
C TRP A 24 5.06 0.58 24.22
N ASP A 25 4.34 1.06 23.21
CA ASP A 25 3.04 1.71 23.38
C ASP A 25 2.00 0.72 23.96
N ARG A 26 2.01 -0.56 23.52
CA ARG A 26 1.21 -1.63 24.13
C ARG A 26 1.55 -1.86 25.60
N ARG A 27 2.84 -1.88 25.97
CA ARG A 27 3.29 -2.01 27.37
C ARG A 27 2.81 -0.85 28.25
N ARG A 28 2.63 0.34 27.67
CA ARG A 28 2.09 1.54 28.35
C ARG A 28 0.56 1.64 28.32
N GLY A 29 -0.14 0.62 27.83
CA GLY A 29 -1.61 0.59 27.77
C GLY A 29 -2.21 1.49 26.67
N ARG A 30 -1.40 2.01 25.74
CA ARG A 30 -1.92 2.76 24.59
C ARG A 30 -2.42 1.79 23.53
N THR A 31 -3.73 1.75 23.30
CA THR A 31 -4.36 0.88 22.30
C THR A 31 -4.80 1.67 21.07
N MET A 32 -5.16 0.98 19.99
CA MET A 32 -5.82 1.61 18.84
C MET A 32 -7.16 2.23 19.28
N PRO A 33 -7.58 3.34 18.65
CA PRO A 33 -8.94 3.86 18.76
C PRO A 33 -9.97 2.81 18.31
N ALA A 34 -11.14 2.80 18.95
CA ALA A 34 -12.20 1.83 18.67
C ALA A 34 -12.72 1.96 17.23
N GLU A 35 -12.72 3.19 16.71
CA GLU A 35 -13.16 3.58 15.37
C GLU A 35 -12.31 2.92 14.27
N LEU A 36 -11.04 2.64 14.57
CA LEU A 36 -10.09 2.00 13.66
C LEU A 36 -9.96 0.50 13.88
N THR A 37 -10.65 -0.06 14.88
CA THR A 37 -10.47 -1.46 15.33
C THR A 37 -11.70 -2.31 15.02
N HIS A 38 -12.14 -2.33 13.74
CA HIS A 38 -13.16 -3.30 13.31
C HIS A 38 -12.57 -4.72 13.26
N TRP A 39 -11.30 -4.85 12.86
CA TRP A 39 -10.54 -6.11 12.79
C TRP A 39 -9.28 -6.01 13.67
N PRO A 40 -8.71 -7.14 14.13
CA PRO A 40 -7.44 -7.11 14.84
C PRO A 40 -6.36 -6.46 13.98
N GLU A 41 -5.71 -5.43 14.52
CA GLU A 41 -4.76 -4.55 13.80
C GLU A 41 -3.66 -5.30 13.04
N GLU A 42 -3.12 -6.37 13.62
CA GLU A 42 -2.09 -7.20 12.97
C GLU A 42 -2.66 -8.04 11.83
N LYS A 43 -3.89 -8.53 11.97
CA LYS A 43 -4.56 -9.28 10.90
C LYS A 43 -4.88 -8.37 9.72
N ALA A 44 -5.35 -7.14 9.98
CA ALA A 44 -5.58 -6.15 8.94
C ALA A 44 -4.27 -5.81 8.20
N LEU A 45 -3.18 -5.61 8.94
CA LEU A 45 -1.86 -5.34 8.36
C LEU A 45 -1.34 -6.48 7.47
N LEU A 46 -1.45 -7.73 7.96
CA LEU A 46 -1.04 -8.91 7.19
C LEU A 46 -1.93 -9.13 5.97
N ALA A 47 -3.25 -8.97 6.11
CA ALA A 47 -4.19 -9.06 4.99
C ALA A 47 -3.86 -8.02 3.92
N HIS A 48 -3.51 -6.79 4.32
CA HIS A 48 -3.09 -5.76 3.39
C HIS A 48 -1.80 -6.14 2.64
N ALA A 49 -0.79 -6.69 3.33
CA ALA A 49 0.42 -7.19 2.68
C ALA A 49 0.13 -8.32 1.68
N VAL A 50 -0.79 -9.25 2.00
CA VAL A 50 -1.21 -10.31 1.08
C VAL A 50 -1.89 -9.75 -0.17
N VAL A 51 -2.79 -8.78 0.00
CA VAL A 51 -3.45 -8.11 -1.13
C VAL A 51 -2.43 -7.39 -1.99
N ALA A 52 -1.48 -6.67 -1.37
CA ALA A 52 -0.40 -5.99 -2.07
C ALA A 52 0.40 -6.97 -2.92
N VAL A 53 0.90 -8.07 -2.33
CA VAL A 53 1.66 -9.10 -3.05
C VAL A 53 0.85 -9.71 -4.19
N ALA A 54 -0.41 -10.09 -3.96
CA ALA A 54 -1.23 -10.71 -5.00
C ALA A 54 -1.46 -9.77 -6.18
N TYR A 55 -1.79 -8.51 -5.90
CA TYR A 55 -2.02 -7.50 -6.93
C TYR A 55 -0.75 -7.16 -7.68
N THR A 56 0.34 -6.80 -6.97
CA THR A 56 1.59 -6.39 -7.62
C THR A 56 2.23 -7.54 -8.36
N THR A 57 2.15 -8.78 -7.87
CA THR A 57 2.71 -9.94 -8.58
C THR A 57 2.17 -10.05 -10.01
N ILE A 58 0.87 -9.82 -10.23
CA ILE A 58 0.25 -9.92 -11.56
C ILE A 58 0.76 -8.78 -12.46
N TRP A 59 0.65 -7.54 -12.00
CA TRP A 59 0.97 -6.37 -12.82
C TRP A 59 2.46 -6.20 -13.06
N ASP A 60 3.28 -6.37 -12.02
CA ASP A 60 4.72 -6.14 -12.12
C ASP A 60 5.38 -7.16 -13.07
N ASN A 61 4.97 -8.43 -12.98
CA ASN A 61 5.42 -9.45 -13.94
C ASN A 61 5.01 -9.11 -15.37
N TYR A 62 3.77 -8.65 -15.58
CA TYR A 62 3.31 -8.24 -16.91
C TYR A 62 4.12 -7.06 -17.46
N LEU A 63 4.35 -6.03 -16.65
CA LEU A 63 5.08 -4.83 -17.06
C LEU A 63 6.55 -5.12 -17.39
N VAL A 64 7.21 -5.94 -16.57
CA VAL A 64 8.61 -6.34 -16.80
C VAL A 64 8.73 -7.29 -18.00
N ALA A 65 7.79 -8.24 -18.16
CA ALA A 65 7.74 -9.11 -19.34
C ALA A 65 7.53 -8.31 -20.63
N SER A 66 6.73 -7.24 -20.56
CA SER A 66 6.45 -6.33 -21.67
C SER A 66 7.57 -5.31 -21.92
N LYS A 67 8.67 -5.34 -21.15
CA LYS A 67 9.81 -4.43 -21.25
C LYS A 67 9.43 -2.95 -21.07
N ILE A 68 8.34 -2.67 -20.39
CA ILE A 68 7.94 -1.29 -20.04
C ILE A 68 8.95 -0.71 -19.05
N TRP A 69 9.45 -1.55 -18.13
CA TRP A 69 10.56 -1.23 -17.25
C TRP A 69 11.28 -2.53 -16.82
N GLY A 70 12.40 -2.41 -16.11
CA GLY A 70 13.18 -3.58 -15.68
C GLY A 70 14.27 -3.25 -14.67
N TYR A 71 15.03 -4.29 -14.31
CA TYR A 71 16.02 -4.25 -13.24
C TYR A 71 17.43 -4.50 -13.76
N ASP A 72 18.40 -3.71 -13.28
CA ASP A 72 19.82 -3.95 -13.54
C ASP A 72 20.26 -5.24 -12.82
N ARG A 73 20.80 -6.18 -13.60
CA ARG A 73 21.29 -7.47 -13.11
C ARG A 73 22.44 -7.35 -12.10
N ASN A 74 23.18 -6.24 -12.11
CA ASN A 74 24.28 -6.00 -11.17
C ASN A 74 23.79 -5.55 -9.78
N LEU A 75 22.54 -5.08 -9.68
CA LEU A 75 21.97 -4.54 -8.45
C LEU A 75 21.10 -5.56 -7.69
N VAL A 76 20.65 -6.61 -8.38
CA VAL A 76 19.83 -7.70 -7.83
C VAL A 76 20.62 -9.00 -7.72
N ALA A 77 20.19 -9.93 -6.86
CA ALA A 77 20.86 -11.18 -6.55
C ALA A 77 20.69 -12.26 -7.64
N GLY A 78 19.88 -11.99 -8.67
CA GLY A 78 19.63 -12.91 -9.78
C GLY A 78 18.53 -13.95 -9.52
N ILE A 79 18.00 -14.03 -8.30
CA ILE A 79 16.84 -14.89 -7.97
C ILE A 79 15.57 -14.20 -8.46
N ARG A 80 14.72 -14.91 -9.21
CA ARG A 80 13.49 -14.37 -9.79
C ARG A 80 12.31 -15.32 -9.58
N LEU A 81 11.13 -14.74 -9.45
CA LEU A 81 9.84 -15.42 -9.52
C LEU A 81 9.12 -14.85 -10.74
N GLY A 82 8.97 -15.66 -11.79
CA GLY A 82 8.59 -15.15 -13.11
C GLY A 82 9.67 -14.23 -13.69
N TRP A 83 9.30 -12.98 -13.97
CA TRP A 83 10.17 -11.96 -14.54
C TRP A 83 10.78 -11.02 -13.48
N VAL A 84 10.19 -10.98 -12.29
CA VAL A 84 10.50 -10.02 -11.24
C VAL A 84 11.53 -10.59 -10.23
N PRO A 85 12.53 -9.81 -9.78
CA PRO A 85 13.49 -10.25 -8.77
C PRO A 85 12.85 -10.55 -7.40
N ALA A 86 13.42 -11.50 -6.65
CA ALA A 86 12.93 -11.86 -5.32
C ALA A 86 12.98 -10.69 -4.32
N GLU A 87 13.91 -9.75 -4.49
CA GLU A 87 13.97 -8.51 -3.71
C GLU A 87 12.70 -7.68 -3.81
N GLU A 88 12.09 -7.63 -4.99
CA GLU A 88 10.87 -6.87 -5.20
C GLU A 88 9.69 -7.51 -4.45
N TYR A 89 9.63 -8.84 -4.40
CA TYR A 89 8.65 -9.54 -3.56
C TYR A 89 8.86 -9.25 -2.07
N ALA A 90 10.11 -9.15 -1.62
CA ALA A 90 10.39 -8.71 -0.26
C ALA A 90 9.91 -7.27 -0.04
N PHE A 91 10.08 -6.38 -1.03
CA PHE A 91 9.55 -5.02 -0.98
C PHE A 91 8.01 -4.99 -0.92
N PHE A 92 7.31 -5.79 -1.73
CA PHE A 92 5.85 -5.91 -1.73
C PHE A 92 5.28 -6.28 -0.35
N VAL A 93 6.04 -7.00 0.47
CA VAL A 93 5.67 -7.34 1.85
C VAL A 93 6.12 -6.24 2.81
N LEU A 94 7.40 -5.89 2.79
CA LEU A 94 8.01 -5.01 3.79
C LEU A 94 7.44 -3.59 3.72
N GLN A 95 7.10 -3.09 2.54
CA GLN A 95 6.62 -1.73 2.35
C GLN A 95 5.22 -1.52 3.00
N PRO A 96 4.19 -2.35 2.74
CA PRO A 96 2.93 -2.28 3.47
C PRO A 96 3.08 -2.46 4.99
N LEU A 97 3.99 -3.34 5.42
CA LEU A 97 4.25 -3.54 6.86
C LEU A 97 4.84 -2.27 7.50
N LEU A 98 5.77 -1.61 6.82
CA LEU A 98 6.39 -0.37 7.27
C LEU A 98 5.37 0.76 7.38
N THR A 99 4.65 1.06 6.30
CA THR A 99 3.70 2.17 6.26
C THR A 99 2.48 1.90 7.14
N GLY A 100 1.98 0.67 7.19
CA GLY A 100 0.90 0.28 8.08
C GLY A 100 1.32 0.33 9.55
N SER A 101 2.56 -0.05 9.90
CA SER A 101 3.08 0.13 11.27
C SER A 101 3.22 1.61 11.63
N LEU A 102 3.61 2.47 10.69
CA LEU A 102 3.66 3.92 10.91
C LEU A 102 2.27 4.46 11.22
N LEU A 103 1.27 4.08 10.43
CA LEU A 103 -0.13 4.43 10.69
C LEU A 103 -0.57 3.95 12.09
N GLN A 104 -0.24 2.72 12.46
CA GLN A 104 -0.55 2.19 13.80
C GLN A 104 0.08 3.02 14.92
N VAL A 105 1.33 3.49 14.73
CA VAL A 105 1.99 4.37 15.71
C VAL A 105 1.26 5.71 15.82
N MET A 106 0.92 6.31 14.67
CA MET A 106 0.24 7.60 14.63
C MET A 106 -1.14 7.52 15.27
N ALA A 107 -1.94 6.52 14.92
CA ALA A 107 -3.29 6.38 15.46
C ALA A 107 -3.33 6.05 16.96
N ARG A 108 -2.24 5.60 17.58
CA ARG A 108 -2.13 5.48 19.06
C ARG A 108 -1.75 6.78 19.76
N ARG A 109 -1.34 7.80 19.02
CA ARG A 109 -0.75 9.04 19.56
C ARG A 109 -1.51 10.30 19.17
N ILE A 110 -2.33 10.21 18.13
CA ILE A 110 -3.20 11.29 17.66
C ILE A 110 -4.60 10.99 18.20
N GLU A 111 -5.19 11.96 18.91
CA GLU A 111 -6.55 11.85 19.40
C GLU A 111 -7.52 11.78 18.20
N ALA A 112 -8.46 10.85 18.25
CA ALA A 112 -9.49 10.73 17.24
C ALA A 112 -10.55 11.82 17.49
N ASP A 113 -10.94 12.52 16.43
CA ASP A 113 -12.10 13.42 16.49
C ASP A 113 -13.35 12.65 16.90
N PRO A 114 -14.26 13.28 17.67
CA PRO A 114 -15.52 12.63 18.03
C PRO A 114 -16.28 12.24 16.76
N PRO A 115 -17.06 11.15 16.80
CA PRO A 115 -17.86 10.72 15.66
C PRO A 115 -18.72 11.88 15.16
N THR A 116 -18.41 12.37 13.96
CA THR A 116 -19.24 13.38 13.32
C THR A 116 -20.55 12.70 12.94
N GLY A 117 -21.67 13.25 13.40
CA GLY A 117 -23.00 12.80 12.98
C GLY A 117 -23.11 12.85 11.45
N ASN A 118 -24.11 12.14 10.90
CA ASN A 118 -24.31 12.00 9.46
C ASN A 118 -24.78 13.30 8.75
N ALA A 119 -24.47 14.46 9.31
CA ALA A 119 -24.88 15.79 8.86
C ALA A 119 -24.44 16.07 7.43
N MET A 120 -23.29 15.52 6.99
CA MET A 120 -22.72 15.76 5.65
C MET A 120 -22.99 14.62 4.65
N ARG A 121 -24.05 13.83 4.85
CA ARG A 121 -24.32 12.65 4.00
C ARG A 121 -24.53 13.03 2.53
N VAL A 122 -25.21 14.15 2.29
CA VAL A 122 -25.55 14.63 0.95
C VAL A 122 -24.29 15.15 0.24
N GLU A 123 -23.47 15.91 0.94
CA GLU A 123 -22.20 16.46 0.45
C GLU A 123 -21.23 15.33 0.12
N ARG A 124 -21.10 14.32 1.00
CA ARG A 124 -20.27 13.14 0.74
C ARG A 124 -20.76 12.36 -0.47
N ALA A 125 -22.08 12.16 -0.60
CA ALA A 125 -22.67 11.51 -1.76
C ALA A 125 -22.43 12.32 -3.05
N ALA A 126 -22.62 13.64 -3.01
CA ALA A 126 -22.41 14.53 -4.14
C ALA A 126 -20.94 14.54 -4.60
N VAL A 127 -19.99 14.65 -3.67
CA VAL A 127 -18.55 14.59 -3.97
C VAL A 127 -18.17 13.21 -4.51
N THR A 128 -18.66 12.13 -3.90
CA THR A 128 -18.38 10.76 -4.37
C THR A 128 -18.93 10.53 -5.77
N ALA A 129 -20.17 10.97 -6.05
CA ALA A 129 -20.78 10.87 -7.36
C ALA A 129 -20.06 11.75 -8.39
N GLY A 130 -19.64 12.96 -8.02
CA GLY A 130 -18.87 13.85 -8.86
C GLY A 130 -17.51 13.26 -9.25
N LEU A 131 -16.77 12.72 -8.28
CA LEU A 131 -15.50 12.03 -8.52
C LEU A 131 -15.71 10.76 -9.37
N GLY A 132 -16.74 9.97 -9.07
CA GLY A 132 -17.11 8.79 -9.86
C GLY A 132 -17.46 9.14 -11.31
N GLY A 133 -18.21 10.23 -11.51
CA GLY A 133 -18.55 10.75 -12.84
C GLY A 133 -17.31 11.24 -13.60
N ALA A 134 -16.43 12.00 -12.95
CA ALA A 134 -15.17 12.44 -13.56
C ALA A 134 -14.28 11.26 -13.97
N TRP A 135 -14.20 10.22 -13.13
CA TRP A 135 -13.48 9.00 -13.45
C TRP A 135 -14.11 8.23 -14.63
N ALA A 136 -15.44 8.09 -14.65
CA ALA A 136 -16.15 7.43 -15.74
C ALA A 136 -16.00 8.19 -17.07
N LEU A 137 -16.04 9.52 -17.03
CA LEU A 137 -15.79 10.38 -18.20
C LEU A 137 -14.34 10.23 -18.70
N SER A 138 -13.37 10.12 -17.80
CA SER A 138 -11.98 9.85 -18.17
C SER A 138 -11.84 8.49 -18.89
N LEU A 139 -12.48 7.44 -18.36
CA LEU A 139 -12.50 6.12 -19.02
C LEU A 139 -13.18 6.16 -20.39
N PHE A 140 -14.31 6.87 -20.50
CA PHE A 140 -15.01 7.04 -21.77
C PHE A 140 -14.14 7.78 -22.80
N GLY A 141 -13.45 8.84 -22.37
CA GLY A 141 -12.51 9.58 -23.21
C GLY A 141 -11.38 8.68 -23.72
N LEU A 142 -10.78 7.87 -22.85
CA LEU A 142 -9.74 6.90 -23.21
C LEU A 142 -10.26 5.85 -24.22
N ALA A 143 -11.45 5.29 -23.99
CA ALA A 143 -12.06 4.30 -24.87
C ALA A 143 -12.33 4.87 -26.28
N ARG A 144 -12.78 6.12 -26.36
CA ARG A 144 -13.05 6.79 -27.64
C ARG A 144 -11.77 7.04 -28.44
N VAL A 145 -10.70 7.50 -27.77
CA VAL A 145 -9.38 7.71 -28.40
C VAL A 145 -8.82 6.39 -28.92
N ALA A 146 -8.92 5.32 -28.12
CA ALA A 146 -8.48 3.98 -28.54
C ALA A 146 -9.23 3.50 -29.79
N HIS A 147 -10.56 3.66 -29.84
CA HIS A 147 -11.35 3.27 -31.02
C HIS A 147 -10.99 4.08 -32.28
N ALA A 148 -10.72 5.39 -32.14
CA ALA A 148 -10.35 6.23 -33.27
C ALA A 148 -8.94 5.92 -33.83
N SER A 149 -8.05 5.32 -33.04
CA SER A 149 -6.70 4.94 -33.48
C SER A 149 -6.63 3.62 -34.29
N VAL A 150 -7.73 2.87 -34.37
CA VAL A 150 -7.82 1.57 -35.04
C VAL A 150 -8.51 1.65 -36.41
N THR A 151 -9.18 2.77 -36.71
CA THR A 151 -9.81 3.09 -38.01
C THR A 151 -8.93 4.02 -38.84
#